data_AF-A0A8S0YL98-F1
#
_entry.id   AF-A0A8S0YL98-F1
#
_cell.length_a   1.000
_cell.length_b   1.000
_cell.length_c   1.000
_cell.angle_alpha   90.00
_cell.angle_beta   90.00
_cell.angle_gamma   90.00
#
_symmetry.space_group_name_H-M   'P 1'
#
loop_
_entity.id
_entity.type
_entity.pdbx_description
1 polymer ?
#
loop_
_entity_poly.entity_id
_entity_poly.type
_entity_poly.pdbx_seq_one_letter_code
_entity_poly.pdbx_strand_id
1 'polypeptide(L)'
;MKRLGLEPAKVYSRETFQSELKEKLVFGLVLAMLFLPIVLANDTPEVNEEFTLSAMAEIKSTDLCIERLNGVINDYVKWGILK
;
A
#
# COMPACT_ATOMS: atom_id res chain seq x y z
N MET A 1 -20.98 -5.09 -12.70
CA MET A 1 -21.45 -6.50 -12.65
C MET A 1 -22.96 -6.64 -12.89
N LYS A 2 -23.86 -6.10 -12.05
CA LYS A 2 -25.33 -6.18 -12.28
C LYS A 2 -25.80 -5.61 -13.64
N ARG A 3 -25.25 -4.48 -14.06
CA ARG A 3 -25.48 -3.87 -15.40
C ARG A 3 -25.01 -4.75 -16.58
N LEU A 4 -24.21 -5.78 -16.33
CA LEU A 4 -23.69 -6.72 -17.32
C LEU A 4 -24.43 -8.08 -17.26
N GLY A 5 -25.51 -8.19 -16.48
CA GLY A 5 -26.24 -9.45 -16.28
C GLY A 5 -25.46 -10.53 -15.50
N LEU A 6 -24.30 -10.18 -14.92
CA LEU A 6 -23.45 -11.11 -14.19
C LEU A 6 -23.78 -11.08 -12.69
N GLU A 7 -23.90 -12.27 -12.11
CA GLU A 7 -23.94 -12.45 -10.66
C GLU A 7 -22.50 -12.37 -10.09
N PRO A 8 -22.16 -11.31 -9.34
CA PRO A 8 -20.78 -11.09 -8.88
C PRO A 8 -20.25 -12.27 -8.05
N ALA A 9 -21.09 -12.86 -7.19
CA ALA A 9 -20.71 -13.96 -6.32
C ALA A 9 -20.34 -15.24 -7.07
N LYS A 10 -20.84 -15.44 -8.31
CA LYS A 10 -20.49 -16.59 -9.16
C LYS A 10 -19.24 -16.36 -9.99
N VAL A 11 -19.01 -15.12 -10.43
CA VAL A 11 -17.88 -14.78 -11.32
C VAL A 11 -16.62 -14.46 -10.51
N TYR A 12 -16.78 -13.81 -9.37
CA TYR A 12 -15.67 -13.41 -8.50
C TYR A 12 -16.16 -13.42 -7.05
N SER A 13 -16.02 -14.58 -6.41
CA SER A 13 -16.51 -14.77 -5.05
C SER A 13 -15.71 -13.91 -4.08
N ARG A 14 -16.31 -13.64 -2.91
CA ARG A 14 -15.61 -12.95 -1.82
C ARG A 14 -14.39 -13.73 -1.36
N GLU A 15 -14.44 -15.06 -1.41
CA GLU A 15 -13.34 -15.95 -1.03
C GLU A 15 -12.16 -15.80 -2.00
N THR A 16 -12.43 -15.80 -3.32
CA THR A 16 -11.43 -15.54 -4.35
C THR A 16 -10.78 -14.17 -4.13
N PHE A 17 -11.59 -13.13 -3.93
CA PHE A 17 -11.09 -11.79 -3.63
C PHE A 17 -10.16 -11.78 -2.39
N GLN A 18 -10.58 -12.38 -1.29
CA GLN A 18 -9.79 -12.39 -0.05
C GLN A 18 -8.48 -13.15 -0.22
N SER A 19 -8.48 -14.26 -0.97
CA SER A 19 -7.28 -15.02 -1.28
C SER A 19 -6.29 -14.19 -2.11
N GLU A 20 -6.76 -13.59 -3.20
CA GLU A 20 -5.92 -12.75 -4.07
C GLU A 20 -5.43 -11.49 -3.34
N LEU A 21 -6.31 -10.85 -2.57
CA LEU A 21 -5.96 -9.69 -1.76
C LEU A 21 -4.83 -10.04 -0.79
N LYS A 22 -4.91 -11.19 -0.10
CA LYS A 22 -3.86 -11.65 0.82
C LYS A 22 -2.53 -11.87 0.11
N GLU A 23 -2.55 -12.43 -1.10
CA GLU A 23 -1.35 -12.62 -1.92
C GLU A 23 -0.72 -11.28 -2.32
N LYS A 24 -1.55 -10.30 -2.73
CA LYS A 24 -1.07 -8.99 -3.18
C LYS A 24 -0.73 -8.03 -2.04
N LEU A 25 -1.22 -8.26 -0.83
CA LEU A 25 -1.00 -7.36 0.30
C LEU A 25 0.49 -7.19 0.61
N VAL A 26 1.32 -8.23 0.50
CA VAL A 26 2.78 -8.11 0.69
C VAL A 26 3.38 -7.03 -0.22
N PHE A 27 2.93 -6.96 -1.47
CA PHE A 27 3.33 -5.89 -2.39
C PHE A 27 2.80 -4.53 -1.92
N GLY A 28 1.58 -4.47 -1.40
CA GLY A 28 1.02 -3.27 -0.77
C GLY A 28 1.87 -2.73 0.38
N LEU A 29 2.53 -3.59 1.16
CA LEU A 29 3.44 -3.16 2.23
C LEU A 29 4.68 -2.48 1.67
N VAL A 30 5.25 -3.03 0.58
CA VAL A 30 6.38 -2.43 -0.12
C VAL A 30 5.99 -1.05 -0.66
N LEU A 31 4.81 -0.91 -1.24
CA LEU A 31 4.29 0.37 -1.70
C LEU A 31 4.10 1.37 -0.54
N ALA A 32 3.59 0.92 0.60
CA ALA A 32 3.47 1.76 1.79
C ALA A 32 4.84 2.25 2.26
N MET A 33 5.85 1.38 2.35
CA MET A 33 7.21 1.79 2.72
C MET A 33 7.82 2.79 1.73
N LEU A 34 7.52 2.67 0.45
CA LEU A 34 8.08 3.51 -0.60
C LEU A 34 7.40 4.88 -0.71
N PHE A 35 6.06 4.92 -0.65
CA PHE A 35 5.28 6.12 -0.95
C PHE A 35 4.85 6.92 0.27
N LEU A 36 4.72 6.28 1.43
CA LEU A 36 4.28 6.98 2.62
C LEU A 36 5.23 8.11 3.07
N PRO A 37 6.58 7.96 2.96
CA PRO A 37 7.51 9.06 3.19
C PRO A 37 7.30 10.25 2.25
N ILE A 38 6.92 10.02 0.99
CA ILE A 38 6.66 11.07 0.00
C ILE A 38 5.38 11.83 0.34
N VAL A 39 4.31 11.09 0.63
CA VAL A 39 2.99 11.69 0.91
C VAL A 39 3.00 12.49 2.22
N LEU A 40 3.83 12.08 3.17
CA LEU A 40 3.95 12.70 4.50
C LEU A 40 5.20 13.57 4.65
N ALA A 41 5.90 13.85 3.55
CA ALA A 41 7.00 14.80 3.55
C ALA A 41 6.47 16.20 3.89
N ASN A 42 7.15 16.92 4.78
CA ASN A 42 6.79 18.30 5.10
C ASN A 42 6.98 19.22 3.88
N ASP A 43 8.01 18.93 3.07
CA ASP A 43 8.27 19.60 1.81
C ASP A 43 7.99 18.61 0.67
N THR A 44 7.04 18.95 -0.19
CA THR A 44 6.69 18.10 -1.33
C THR A 44 7.88 17.98 -2.27
N PRO A 45 8.37 16.75 -2.57
CA PRO A 45 9.45 16.58 -3.53
C PRO A 45 9.01 17.08 -4.91
N GLU A 46 9.86 17.85 -5.59
CA GLU A 46 9.61 18.19 -6.99
C GLU A 46 9.74 16.93 -7.86
N VAL A 47 8.64 16.54 -8.50
CA VAL A 47 8.63 15.42 -9.43
C VAL A 47 9.04 15.94 -10.81
N ASN A 48 10.34 15.87 -11.10
CA ASN A 48 10.93 16.24 -12.38
C ASN A 48 11.62 15.02 -13.03
N GLU A 49 12.30 15.22 -14.17
CA GLU A 49 12.99 14.14 -14.89
C GLU A 49 14.12 13.46 -14.09
N GLU A 50 14.62 14.13 -13.03
CA GLU A 50 15.64 13.61 -12.13
C GLU A 50 15.05 12.84 -10.92
N PHE A 51 13.72 12.85 -10.77
CA PHE A 51 13.04 12.13 -9.70
C PHE A 51 13.10 10.62 -9.94
N THR A 52 14.07 9.98 -9.29
CA THR A 52 14.33 8.55 -9.38
C THR A 52 13.88 7.81 -8.12
N LEU A 53 13.78 6.48 -8.21
CA LEU A 53 13.56 5.60 -7.04
C LEU A 53 14.58 5.84 -5.92
N SER A 54 15.83 6.17 -6.26
CA SER A 54 16.88 6.48 -5.29
C SER A 54 16.61 7.78 -4.54
N ALA A 55 16.11 8.81 -5.21
CA ALA A 55 15.74 10.09 -4.60
C ALA A 55 14.62 9.92 -3.55
N MET A 56 13.75 8.92 -3.72
CA MET A 56 12.69 8.60 -2.75
C MET A 56 13.26 8.13 -1.40
N ALA A 57 14.42 7.47 -1.40
CA ALA A 57 15.08 7.01 -0.18
C ALA A 57 15.76 8.13 0.62
N GLU A 58 16.01 9.27 -0.02
CA GLU A 58 16.62 10.45 0.61
C GLU A 58 15.58 11.34 1.31
N ILE A 59 14.28 11.07 1.09
CA ILE A 59 13.19 11.82 1.71
C ILE A 59 13.21 11.60 3.21
N LYS A 60 13.42 12.70 3.94
CA LYS A 60 13.46 12.69 5.40
C LYS A 60 12.11 12.26 5.95
N SER A 61 12.10 11.11 6.60
CA SER A 61 10.90 10.62 7.29
C SER A 61 10.60 11.50 8.51
N THR A 62 9.36 11.94 8.62
CA THR A 62 8.82 12.66 9.79
C THR A 62 8.38 11.68 10.86
N ASP A 63 8.24 12.13 12.12
CA ASP A 63 7.69 11.30 13.20
C ASP A 63 6.29 10.77 12.85
N LEU A 64 5.49 11.57 12.13
CA LEU A 64 4.20 11.17 11.60
C LEU A 64 4.31 10.03 10.59
N CYS A 65 5.32 10.03 9.71
CA CYS A 65 5.57 8.93 8.79
C CYS A 65 5.86 7.63 9.53
N ILE A 66 6.68 7.68 10.57
CA ILE A 66 7.01 6.52 11.41
C ILE A 66 5.76 5.98 12.11
N GLU A 67 4.96 6.86 12.72
CA GLU A 67 3.69 6.48 13.36
C GLU A 67 2.76 5.75 12.38
N ARG A 68 2.62 6.29 11.18
CA ARG A 68 1.72 5.75 10.14
C ARG A 68 2.24 4.44 9.55
N LEU A 69 3.54 4.30 9.31
CA LEU A 69 4.14 3.03 8.90
C LEU A 69 3.93 1.95 9.96
N ASN A 70 4.11 2.28 11.25
CA ASN A 70 3.83 1.35 12.34
C ASN A 70 2.36 0.92 12.37
N GLY A 71 1.43 1.83 12.08
CA GLY A 71 0.01 1.50 11.89
C GLY A 71 -0.21 0.46 10.80
N VAL A 72 0.39 0.67 9.61
CA VAL A 72 0.32 -0.28 8.49
C VAL A 72 0.91 -1.64 8.88
N ILE A 73 2.10 -1.66 9.47
CA ILE A 73 2.75 -2.91 9.90
C ILE A 73 1.88 -3.66 10.92
N ASN A 74 1.32 -2.95 11.90
CA ASN A 74 0.45 -3.55 12.91
C ASN A 74 -0.81 -4.20 12.30
N ASP A 75 -1.41 -3.57 11.30
CA ASP A 75 -2.58 -4.14 10.63
C ASP A 75 -2.21 -5.39 9.82
N TYR A 76 -1.04 -5.40 9.19
CA TYR A 76 -0.50 -6.58 8.50
C TYR A 76 -0.21 -7.76 9.44
N VAL A 77 0.27 -7.47 10.66
CA VAL A 77 0.44 -8.48 11.71
C VAL A 77 -0.92 -9.01 12.17
N LYS A 78 -1.90 -8.13 12.43
CA LYS A 78 -3.27 -8.55 12.82
C LYS A 78 -3.95 -9.40 11.75
N TRP A 79 -3.70 -9.13 10.48
CA TRP A 79 -4.22 -9.92 9.36
C TRP A 79 -3.46 -11.22 9.11
N GLY A 80 -2.38 -11.50 9.87
CA GLY A 80 -1.56 -12.70 9.75
C GLY A 80 -0.81 -12.79 8.42
N ILE A 81 -0.43 -11.64 7.87
CA ILE A 81 0.33 -11.52 6.62
C ILE A 81 1.82 -11.45 6.94
N LEU A 82 2.19 -10.65 7.93
CA LEU A 82 3.51 -10.66 8.57
C LEU A 82 3.47 -11.53 9.83
N LYS A 83 4.59 -12.19 10.13
CA LYS A 83 4.79 -13.00 11.34
C LYS A 83 5.71 -12.28 12.32
#